data_AF-A0A6L7NH50-F1
#
_entry.id   AF-A0A6L7NH50-F1
#
_cell.length_a   1.000
_cell.length_b   1.000
_cell.length_c   1.000
_cell.angle_alpha   90.00
_cell.angle_beta   90.00
_cell.angle_gamma   90.00
#
_symmetry.space_group_name_H-M   'P 1'
#
loop_
_entity.id
_entity.type
_entity.pdbx_description
1 polymer ?
#
loop_
_entity_poly.entity_id
_entity_poly.type
_entity_poly.pdbx_seq_one_letter_code
_entity_poly.pdbx_strand_id
1 'polypeptide(L)'
;PTRIASDCAHPDRVLIGHPFNPVYLLPLCEVVGGAETSAGAVERAAAVYDFLDMYPLVVRHEVPGYLSDRLQEALWRETLHLVSDGIATTAELDDAIIYGPGLRWAGMGTNLTFHLAGGRGGMRHMLEQFGPALALPWSKLEAPELTRSLVDAMVEGTRRQADGRSVDELERLRDDYLIATMRALRSVGQGAGEILARREARRYGETSLIWSEGAAVRAPLELYRCDVEPDWVDYNRHMTEAAYLTAFGWATDALFRYIGDDEDYRAAGHSFYTVETHVNYLREVAGDDSLRFATLVVGLDDKRLHIYHEMFDDATGDLVATTEQMLLHMNTAAGRPAPIGGRPARALQAIRHAHAALDKPGYLGRVMKTRETS
;
A
#
# COMPACT_ATOMS: atom_id res chain seq x y z
N PRO A 1 -28.75 3.49 -12.06
CA PRO A 1 -28.37 4.74 -12.75
C PRO A 1 -29.41 5.23 -13.76
N THR A 2 -30.14 4.32 -14.42
CA THR A 2 -31.19 4.65 -15.41
C THR A 2 -32.23 5.64 -14.87
N ARG A 3 -32.71 5.46 -13.63
CA ARG A 3 -33.65 6.39 -13.01
C ARG A 3 -33.09 7.79 -12.76
N ILE A 4 -31.78 7.91 -12.52
CA ILE A 4 -31.11 9.21 -12.33
C ILE A 4 -30.93 9.90 -13.68
N ALA A 5 -30.70 9.11 -14.73
CA ALA A 5 -30.49 9.60 -16.08
C ALA A 5 -31.79 10.00 -16.82
N SER A 6 -32.97 9.65 -16.31
CA SER A 6 -34.24 9.78 -17.06
C SER A 6 -34.57 11.20 -17.51
N ASP A 7 -34.11 12.19 -16.74
CA ASP A 7 -34.40 13.61 -16.98
C ASP A 7 -33.17 14.35 -17.51
N CYS A 8 -32.08 13.63 -17.82
CA CYS A 8 -30.85 14.20 -18.35
C CYS A 8 -30.91 14.32 -19.87
N ALA A 9 -30.42 15.44 -20.42
CA ALA A 9 -30.33 15.63 -21.88
C ALA A 9 -29.31 14.70 -22.57
N HIS A 10 -28.34 14.19 -21.81
CA HIS A 10 -27.27 13.30 -22.29
C HIS A 10 -27.14 12.08 -21.38
N PRO A 11 -28.15 11.17 -21.38
CA PRO A 11 -28.17 10.00 -20.51
C PRO A 11 -27.03 9.02 -20.81
N ASP A 12 -26.47 9.06 -22.04
CA ASP A 12 -25.33 8.26 -22.49
C ASP A 12 -24.02 8.52 -21.76
N ARG A 13 -23.95 9.63 -21.01
CA ARG A 13 -22.79 10.01 -20.19
C ARG A 13 -23.04 9.93 -18.69
N VAL A 14 -24.25 9.58 -18.26
CA VAL A 14 -24.61 9.43 -16.85
C VAL A 14 -24.20 8.04 -16.37
N LEU A 15 -23.51 7.96 -15.24
CA LEU A 15 -23.15 6.73 -14.55
C LEU A 15 -23.01 7.00 -13.06
N ILE A 16 -22.86 5.95 -12.27
CA ILE A 16 -22.55 6.05 -10.84
C ILE A 16 -21.12 5.57 -10.62
N GLY A 17 -20.34 6.36 -9.88
CA GLY A 17 -19.15 5.88 -9.19
C GLY A 17 -19.43 5.85 -7.70
N HIS A 18 -19.43 4.65 -7.12
CA HIS A 18 -19.75 4.42 -5.72
C HIS A 18 -18.49 4.01 -4.95
N PRO A 19 -17.80 4.96 -4.29
CA PRO A 19 -16.66 4.66 -3.43
C PRO A 19 -17.11 4.19 -2.04
N PHE A 20 -16.19 3.62 -1.27
CA PHE A 20 -16.47 3.10 0.08
C PHE A 20 -15.85 3.97 1.16
N ASN A 21 -16.58 4.20 2.25
CA ASN A 21 -16.09 5.01 3.38
C ASN A 21 -15.11 4.20 4.25
N PRO A 22 -13.95 4.76 4.66
CA PRO A 22 -13.41 6.09 4.31
C PRO A 22 -12.87 6.19 2.88
N VAL A 23 -13.41 7.13 2.09
CA VAL A 23 -13.19 7.27 0.64
C VAL A 23 -11.73 7.55 0.27
N TYR A 24 -10.98 8.21 1.15
CA TYR A 24 -9.56 8.52 0.95
C TYR A 24 -8.63 7.33 1.20
N LEU A 25 -9.15 6.21 1.74
CA LEU A 25 -8.35 5.06 2.17
C LEU A 25 -8.78 3.77 1.50
N LEU A 26 -10.09 3.46 1.44
CA LEU A 26 -10.57 2.26 0.76
C LEU A 26 -10.55 2.45 -0.76
N PRO A 27 -9.82 1.61 -1.51
CA PRO A 27 -9.58 1.89 -2.93
C PRO A 27 -10.78 1.55 -3.82
N LEU A 28 -11.73 0.72 -3.37
CA LEU A 28 -12.81 0.25 -4.25
C LEU A 28 -13.72 1.41 -4.68
N CYS A 29 -14.00 1.49 -5.99
CA CYS A 29 -15.08 2.31 -6.54
C CYS A 29 -15.89 1.48 -7.53
N GLU A 30 -17.16 1.23 -7.24
CA GLU A 30 -18.06 0.54 -8.16
C GLU A 30 -18.52 1.50 -9.26
N VAL A 31 -18.19 1.20 -10.52
CA VAL A 31 -18.58 1.99 -11.69
C VAL A 31 -19.77 1.33 -12.36
N VAL A 32 -20.92 1.98 -12.32
CA VAL A 32 -22.22 1.40 -12.72
C VAL A 32 -22.84 2.26 -13.83
N GLY A 33 -22.91 1.70 -15.03
CA GLY A 33 -23.68 2.27 -16.14
C GLY A 33 -25.17 1.99 -15.99
N GLY A 34 -26.00 2.93 -16.46
CA GLY A 34 -27.43 2.73 -16.71
C GLY A 34 -27.69 2.16 -18.11
N ALA A 35 -28.96 2.00 -18.45
CA ALA A 35 -29.40 1.37 -19.70
C ALA A 35 -28.89 2.09 -20.97
N GLU A 36 -28.81 3.42 -20.92
CA GLU A 36 -28.37 4.25 -22.06
C GLU A 36 -26.89 4.64 -21.99
N THR A 37 -26.22 4.37 -20.87
CA THR A 37 -24.82 4.77 -20.66
C THR A 37 -23.91 4.12 -21.71
N SER A 38 -23.15 4.95 -22.41
CA SER A 38 -22.19 4.48 -23.40
C SER A 38 -21.01 3.76 -22.74
N ALA A 39 -20.50 2.69 -23.39
CA ALA A 39 -19.29 1.99 -22.95
C ALA A 39 -18.10 2.95 -22.79
N GLY A 40 -17.95 3.90 -23.73
CA GLY A 40 -16.90 4.91 -23.64
C GLY A 40 -17.03 5.85 -22.43
N ALA A 41 -18.23 6.08 -21.89
CA ALA A 41 -18.38 6.83 -20.63
C ALA A 41 -17.88 6.02 -19.43
N VAL A 42 -18.22 4.73 -19.39
CA VAL A 42 -17.75 3.80 -18.34
C VAL A 42 -16.23 3.66 -18.37
N GLU A 43 -15.64 3.47 -19.55
CA GLU A 43 -14.17 3.38 -19.73
C GLU A 43 -13.46 4.65 -19.27
N ARG A 44 -13.97 5.84 -19.64
CA ARG A 44 -13.41 7.11 -19.17
C ARG A 44 -13.51 7.26 -17.66
N ALA A 45 -14.64 6.90 -17.05
CA ALA A 45 -14.79 6.97 -15.60
C ALA A 45 -13.85 5.99 -14.89
N ALA A 46 -13.73 4.75 -15.37
CA ALA A 46 -12.78 3.78 -14.85
C ALA A 46 -11.34 4.29 -14.92
N ALA A 47 -10.94 4.90 -16.05
CA ALA A 47 -9.61 5.50 -16.19
C ALA A 47 -9.38 6.67 -15.21
N VAL A 48 -10.39 7.50 -14.96
CA VAL A 48 -10.31 8.57 -13.95
C VAL A 48 -10.14 8.00 -12.55
N TYR A 49 -10.91 7.00 -12.17
CA TYR A 49 -10.77 6.37 -10.85
C TYR A 49 -9.43 5.64 -10.68
N ASP A 50 -8.95 4.93 -11.70
CA ASP A 50 -7.61 4.32 -11.65
C ASP A 50 -6.49 5.37 -11.53
N PHE A 51 -6.63 6.52 -12.20
CA PHE A 51 -5.71 7.64 -12.07
C PHE A 51 -5.68 8.23 -10.65
N LEU A 52 -6.81 8.19 -9.94
CA LEU A 52 -6.93 8.60 -8.54
C LEU A 52 -6.49 7.50 -7.55
N ASP A 53 -5.77 6.47 -8.02
CA ASP A 53 -5.37 5.30 -7.24
C ASP A 53 -6.54 4.55 -6.57
N MET A 54 -7.73 4.61 -7.17
CA MET A 54 -8.83 3.73 -6.84
C MET A 54 -8.77 2.45 -7.68
N TYR A 55 -9.48 1.43 -7.23
CA TYR A 55 -9.78 0.21 -7.98
C TYR A 55 -11.19 0.34 -8.60
N PRO A 56 -11.30 0.69 -9.90
CA PRO A 56 -12.59 0.79 -10.57
C PRO A 56 -13.17 -0.60 -10.86
N LEU A 57 -14.17 -1.00 -10.08
CA LEU A 57 -14.92 -2.23 -10.32
C LEU A 57 -16.11 -1.94 -11.24
N VAL A 58 -15.99 -2.30 -12.51
CA VAL A 58 -17.10 -2.10 -13.48
C VAL A 58 -18.22 -3.10 -13.22
N VAL A 59 -19.36 -2.60 -12.75
CA VAL A 59 -20.58 -3.37 -12.53
C VAL A 59 -21.33 -3.48 -13.85
N ARG A 60 -21.33 -4.70 -14.41
CA ARG A 60 -21.82 -4.97 -15.77
C ARG A 60 -23.32 -4.70 -15.96
N HIS A 61 -24.10 -4.89 -14.90
CA HIS A 61 -25.54 -4.71 -14.92
C HIS A 61 -25.96 -3.92 -13.70
N GLU A 62 -26.70 -2.83 -13.91
CA GLU A 62 -27.24 -2.10 -12.77
C GLU A 62 -28.14 -3.01 -11.93
N VAL A 63 -27.92 -2.97 -10.62
CA VAL A 63 -28.68 -3.73 -9.63
C VAL A 63 -28.83 -2.86 -8.38
N PRO A 64 -30.00 -2.86 -7.71
CA PRO A 64 -30.15 -2.13 -6.46
C PRO A 64 -29.15 -2.59 -5.40
N GLY A 65 -28.47 -1.63 -4.76
CA GLY A 65 -27.41 -1.89 -3.78
C GLY A 65 -26.09 -2.38 -4.38
N TYR A 66 -25.92 -2.31 -5.72
CA TYR A 66 -24.67 -2.67 -6.40
C TYR A 66 -24.18 -4.07 -6.03
N LEU A 67 -22.88 -4.36 -6.02
CA LEU A 67 -22.38 -5.70 -5.67
C LEU A 67 -22.00 -5.77 -4.19
N SER A 68 -21.16 -4.84 -3.73
CA SER A 68 -20.61 -4.90 -2.37
C SER A 68 -21.66 -4.65 -1.29
N ASP A 69 -22.54 -3.63 -1.43
CA ASP A 69 -23.54 -3.37 -0.38
C ASP A 69 -24.53 -4.54 -0.27
N ARG A 70 -24.88 -5.21 -1.38
CA ARG A 70 -25.73 -6.41 -1.32
C ARG A 70 -25.11 -7.53 -0.49
N LEU A 71 -23.80 -7.74 -0.62
CA LEU A 71 -23.08 -8.75 0.15
C LEU A 71 -22.94 -8.35 1.62
N GLN A 72 -22.66 -7.07 1.88
CA GLN A 72 -22.58 -6.52 3.23
C GLN A 72 -23.95 -6.58 3.93
N GLU A 73 -25.01 -6.21 3.23
CA GLU A 73 -26.37 -6.19 3.75
C GLU A 73 -26.87 -7.61 4.04
N ALA A 74 -26.50 -8.60 3.24
CA ALA A 74 -26.83 -10.00 3.53
C ALA A 74 -26.25 -10.45 4.89
N LEU A 75 -25.00 -10.08 5.19
CA LEU A 75 -24.40 -10.35 6.50
C LEU A 75 -25.10 -9.55 7.61
N TRP A 76 -25.37 -8.26 7.36
CA TRP A 76 -26.02 -7.39 8.33
C TRP A 76 -27.41 -7.87 8.73
N ARG A 77 -28.22 -8.31 7.78
CA ARG A 77 -29.57 -8.84 8.04
C ARG A 77 -29.52 -10.08 8.91
N GLU A 78 -28.54 -10.96 8.70
CA GLU A 78 -28.34 -12.14 9.55
C GLU A 78 -27.93 -11.73 10.98
N THR A 79 -27.00 -10.77 11.12
CA THR A 79 -26.62 -10.22 12.43
C THR A 79 -27.83 -9.68 13.21
N LEU A 80 -28.71 -8.95 12.53
CA LEU A 80 -29.93 -8.42 13.16
C LEU A 80 -30.86 -9.54 13.64
N HIS A 81 -31.00 -10.63 12.88
CA HIS A 81 -31.80 -11.78 13.31
C HIS A 81 -31.20 -12.46 14.52
N LEU A 82 -29.89 -12.69 14.53
CA LEU A 82 -29.21 -13.36 15.65
C LEU A 82 -29.31 -12.54 16.95
N VAL A 83 -29.27 -11.22 16.87
CA VAL A 83 -29.51 -10.35 18.03
C VAL A 83 -30.99 -10.33 18.42
N SER A 84 -31.90 -10.20 17.44
CA SER A 84 -33.35 -10.18 17.68
C SER A 84 -33.83 -11.45 18.37
N ASP A 85 -33.29 -12.59 17.98
CA ASP A 85 -33.63 -13.91 18.51
C ASP A 85 -32.89 -14.22 19.83
N GLY A 86 -32.03 -13.30 20.31
CA GLY A 86 -31.26 -13.45 21.55
C GLY A 86 -30.20 -14.55 21.48
N ILE A 87 -29.76 -14.92 20.27
CA ILE A 87 -28.79 -16.01 20.03
C ILE A 87 -27.37 -15.56 20.37
N ALA A 88 -27.04 -14.31 20.04
CA ALA A 88 -25.72 -13.73 20.28
C ALA A 88 -25.81 -12.21 20.49
N THR A 89 -24.81 -11.68 21.19
CA THR A 89 -24.57 -10.24 21.32
C THR A 89 -23.87 -9.68 20.09
N THR A 90 -23.89 -8.36 19.91
CA THR A 90 -23.14 -7.69 18.83
C THR A 90 -21.65 -7.99 18.88
N ALA A 91 -21.06 -8.08 20.08
CA ALA A 91 -19.65 -8.42 20.28
C ALA A 91 -19.30 -9.84 19.82
N GLU A 92 -20.10 -10.83 20.19
CA GLU A 92 -19.85 -12.23 19.79
C GLU A 92 -19.95 -12.41 18.27
N LEU A 93 -20.87 -11.68 17.62
CA LEU A 93 -21.03 -11.72 16.17
C LEU A 93 -19.88 -11.03 15.43
N ASP A 94 -19.43 -9.88 15.94
CA ASP A 94 -18.26 -9.19 15.40
C ASP A 94 -16.99 -10.02 15.59
N ASP A 95 -16.78 -10.62 16.77
CA ASP A 95 -15.65 -11.52 17.06
C ASP A 95 -15.63 -12.73 16.11
N ALA A 96 -16.80 -13.30 15.82
CA ALA A 96 -16.92 -14.40 14.87
C ALA A 96 -16.43 -14.02 13.46
N ILE A 97 -16.58 -12.76 13.04
CA ILE A 97 -16.08 -12.24 11.77
C ILE A 97 -14.60 -11.86 11.86
N ILE A 98 -14.22 -11.04 12.85
CA ILE A 98 -12.87 -10.49 13.04
C ILE A 98 -11.85 -11.61 13.20
N TYR A 99 -12.12 -12.58 14.08
CA TYR A 99 -11.22 -13.70 14.35
C TYR A 99 -11.44 -14.91 13.43
N GLY A 100 -12.44 -14.85 12.56
CA GLY A 100 -12.80 -15.92 11.64
C GLY A 100 -12.57 -15.54 10.17
N PRO A 101 -13.64 -15.45 9.36
CA PRO A 101 -13.52 -15.26 7.93
C PRO A 101 -13.08 -13.85 7.51
N GLY A 102 -13.21 -12.83 8.35
CA GLY A 102 -12.80 -11.45 8.03
C GLY A 102 -11.32 -11.34 7.71
N LEU A 103 -10.46 -12.06 8.44
CA LEU A 103 -9.01 -12.04 8.24
C LEU A 103 -8.60 -12.54 6.83
N ARG A 104 -9.27 -13.58 6.32
CA ARG A 104 -9.00 -14.11 4.97
C ARG A 104 -9.64 -13.27 3.87
N TRP A 105 -10.75 -12.57 4.15
CA TRP A 105 -11.44 -11.73 3.17
C TRP A 105 -10.66 -10.49 2.76
N ALA A 106 -9.75 -10.00 3.61
CA ALA A 106 -8.90 -8.85 3.29
C ALA A 106 -8.04 -9.08 2.04
N GLY A 107 -7.52 -10.29 1.84
CA GLY A 107 -6.72 -10.65 0.67
C GLY A 107 -7.47 -11.49 -0.36
N MET A 108 -8.48 -12.26 0.05
CA MET A 108 -9.11 -13.27 -0.81
C MET A 108 -10.64 -13.25 -0.68
N GLY A 109 -11.32 -12.93 -1.78
CA GLY A 109 -12.78 -12.93 -1.84
C GLY A 109 -13.43 -14.30 -1.59
N THR A 110 -14.74 -14.28 -1.33
CA THR A 110 -15.57 -15.45 -0.98
C THR A 110 -15.41 -16.61 -1.95
N ASN A 111 -15.43 -16.35 -3.26
CA ASN A 111 -15.36 -17.41 -4.28
C ASN A 111 -14.06 -18.21 -4.22
N LEU A 112 -12.91 -17.54 -4.15
CA LEU A 112 -11.62 -18.22 -4.11
C LEU A 112 -11.40 -18.90 -2.75
N THR A 113 -11.89 -18.29 -1.67
CA THR A 113 -11.91 -18.90 -0.34
C THR A 113 -12.68 -20.23 -0.32
N PHE A 114 -13.86 -20.28 -0.94
CA PHE A 114 -14.63 -21.53 -1.05
C PHE A 114 -14.05 -22.52 -2.06
N HIS A 115 -13.37 -22.04 -3.10
CA HIS A 115 -12.59 -22.91 -3.97
C HIS A 115 -11.52 -23.68 -3.16
N LEU A 116 -10.79 -22.99 -2.27
CA LEU A 116 -9.81 -23.64 -1.38
C LEU A 116 -10.48 -24.61 -0.39
N ALA A 117 -11.68 -24.30 0.09
CA ALA A 117 -12.43 -25.18 0.99
C ALA A 117 -12.78 -26.54 0.33
N GLY A 118 -12.86 -26.60 -1.01
CA GLY A 118 -13.01 -27.86 -1.75
C GLY A 118 -11.70 -28.66 -1.94
N GLY A 119 -10.59 -28.21 -1.35
CA GLY A 119 -9.29 -28.86 -1.44
C GLY A 119 -8.80 -29.00 -2.87
N ARG A 120 -8.17 -30.14 -3.21
CA ARG A 120 -7.65 -30.41 -4.56
C ARG A 120 -8.73 -30.46 -5.65
N GLY A 121 -9.99 -30.70 -5.28
CA GLY A 121 -11.13 -30.68 -6.20
C GLY A 121 -11.69 -29.28 -6.46
N GLY A 122 -11.21 -28.27 -5.74
CA GLY A 122 -11.60 -26.88 -5.90
C GLY A 122 -13.10 -26.64 -5.70
N MET A 123 -13.61 -25.59 -6.35
CA MET A 123 -15.01 -25.18 -6.26
C MET A 123 -16.01 -26.28 -6.62
N ARG A 124 -15.68 -27.18 -7.57
CA ARG A 124 -16.58 -28.28 -7.94
C ARG A 124 -16.84 -29.18 -6.74
N HIS A 125 -15.79 -29.63 -6.06
CA HIS A 125 -15.90 -30.46 -4.88
C HIS A 125 -16.67 -29.72 -3.78
N MET A 126 -16.33 -28.45 -3.53
CA MET A 126 -17.03 -27.64 -2.52
C MET A 126 -18.54 -27.62 -2.77
N LEU A 127 -18.98 -27.36 -4.01
CA LEU A 127 -20.41 -27.28 -4.35
C LEU A 127 -21.11 -28.64 -4.31
N GLU A 128 -20.45 -29.71 -4.75
CA GLU A 128 -21.01 -31.07 -4.69
C GLU A 128 -21.15 -31.57 -3.24
N GLN A 129 -20.18 -31.25 -2.38
CA GLN A 129 -20.15 -31.68 -0.99
C GLN A 129 -21.08 -30.83 -0.09
N PHE A 130 -21.01 -29.50 -0.21
CA PHE A 130 -21.69 -28.57 0.71
C PHE A 130 -22.90 -27.86 0.10
N GLY A 131 -23.07 -27.91 -1.24
CA GLY A 131 -24.23 -27.33 -1.92
C GLY A 131 -25.58 -27.76 -1.35
N PRO A 132 -25.80 -29.05 -0.98
CA PRO A 132 -27.05 -29.47 -0.34
C PRO A 132 -27.38 -28.71 0.95
N ALA A 133 -26.38 -28.24 1.71
CA ALA A 133 -26.59 -27.49 2.94
C ALA A 133 -27.16 -26.07 2.69
N LEU A 134 -27.04 -25.53 1.47
CA LEU A 134 -27.61 -24.23 1.12
C LEU A 134 -29.15 -24.22 1.11
N ALA A 135 -29.78 -25.40 1.03
CA ALA A 135 -31.24 -25.53 1.14
C ALA A 135 -31.74 -25.50 2.60
N LEU A 136 -30.84 -25.57 3.58
CA LEU A 136 -31.20 -25.52 5.00
C LEU A 136 -31.49 -24.06 5.41
N PRO A 137 -32.55 -23.79 6.20
CA PRO A 137 -32.99 -22.44 6.54
C PRO A 137 -32.19 -21.84 7.70
N TRP A 138 -30.87 -22.02 7.71
CA TRP A 138 -29.97 -21.58 8.79
C TRP A 138 -29.46 -20.13 8.66
N SER A 139 -29.83 -19.41 7.60
CA SER A 139 -29.56 -17.97 7.43
C SER A 139 -30.76 -17.27 6.79
N LYS A 140 -30.95 -15.99 7.07
CA LYS A 140 -32.14 -15.20 6.72
C LYS A 140 -31.75 -13.94 5.94
N LEU A 141 -32.14 -13.89 4.66
CA LEU A 141 -31.85 -12.76 3.77
C LEU A 141 -32.86 -11.62 3.82
N GLU A 142 -34.05 -11.85 4.39
CA GLU A 142 -35.03 -10.79 4.67
C GLU A 142 -34.70 -10.18 6.04
N ALA A 143 -34.70 -8.85 6.17
CA ALA A 143 -34.41 -8.21 7.44
C ALA A 143 -35.53 -8.48 8.48
N PRO A 144 -35.21 -8.60 9.78
CA PRO A 144 -36.25 -8.59 10.81
C PRO A 144 -36.89 -7.20 10.91
N GLU A 145 -38.08 -7.14 11.53
CA GLU A 145 -38.67 -5.85 11.91
C GLU A 145 -37.76 -5.15 12.93
N LEU A 146 -37.46 -3.87 12.68
CA LEU A 146 -36.69 -3.03 13.61
C LEU A 146 -37.57 -2.58 14.79
N THR A 147 -37.94 -3.55 15.62
CA THR A 147 -38.67 -3.30 16.87
C THR A 147 -37.84 -2.42 17.81
N ARG A 148 -38.50 -1.71 18.72
CA ARG A 148 -37.79 -0.90 19.75
C ARG A 148 -36.80 -1.75 20.54
N SER A 149 -37.19 -2.96 20.94
CA SER A 149 -36.33 -3.89 21.67
C SER A 149 -35.07 -4.27 20.88
N LEU A 150 -35.18 -4.53 19.58
CA LEU A 150 -34.02 -4.84 18.75
C LEU A 150 -33.11 -3.62 18.61
N VAL A 151 -33.67 -2.44 18.35
CA VAL A 151 -32.89 -1.20 18.27
C VAL A 151 -32.16 -0.93 19.58
N ASP A 152 -32.84 -1.04 20.73
CA ASP A 152 -32.25 -0.84 22.06
C ASP A 152 -31.14 -1.87 22.33
N ALA A 153 -31.32 -3.13 21.91
CA ALA A 153 -30.30 -4.18 22.05
C ALA A 153 -29.04 -3.89 21.21
N MET A 154 -29.21 -3.41 19.97
CA MET A 154 -28.09 -3.02 19.10
C MET A 154 -27.36 -1.79 19.66
N VAL A 155 -28.10 -0.79 20.13
CA VAL A 155 -27.53 0.42 20.76
C VAL A 155 -26.72 0.06 22.00
N GLU A 156 -27.29 -0.74 22.91
CA GLU A 156 -26.58 -1.11 24.14
C GLU A 156 -25.39 -2.04 23.87
N GLY A 157 -25.52 -2.96 22.90
CA GLY A 157 -24.43 -3.84 22.48
C GLY A 157 -23.23 -3.07 21.93
N THR A 158 -23.48 -2.18 20.96
CA THR A 158 -22.42 -1.36 20.34
C THR A 158 -21.84 -0.34 21.31
N ARG A 159 -22.64 0.24 22.23
CA ARG A 159 -22.14 1.11 23.30
C ARG A 159 -21.19 0.38 24.24
N ARG A 160 -21.47 -0.88 24.58
CA ARG A 160 -20.55 -1.73 25.36
C ARG A 160 -19.25 -2.01 24.61
N GLN A 161 -19.31 -2.31 23.32
CA GLN A 161 -18.12 -2.53 22.49
C GLN A 161 -17.26 -1.27 22.29
N ALA A 162 -17.90 -0.10 22.20
CA ALA A 162 -17.19 1.18 22.13
C ALA A 162 -16.33 1.41 23.39
N ASP A 163 -16.74 0.87 24.55
CA ASP A 163 -16.00 0.92 25.81
C ASP A 163 -15.56 2.35 26.18
N GLY A 164 -16.51 3.29 26.06
CA GLY A 164 -16.28 4.70 26.36
C GLY A 164 -15.52 5.49 25.30
N ARG A 165 -15.02 4.85 24.23
CA ARG A 165 -14.37 5.53 23.10
C ARG A 165 -15.40 6.32 22.29
N SER A 166 -15.01 7.53 21.90
CA SER A 166 -15.73 8.36 20.94
C SER A 166 -15.70 7.77 19.54
N VAL A 167 -16.61 8.23 18.68
CA VAL A 167 -16.61 7.85 17.26
C VAL A 167 -15.27 8.20 16.61
N ASP A 168 -14.73 9.40 16.84
CA ASP A 168 -13.44 9.82 16.30
C ASP A 168 -12.27 8.89 16.71
N GLU A 169 -12.28 8.37 17.95
CA GLU A 169 -11.27 7.40 18.41
C GLU A 169 -11.41 6.05 17.72
N LEU A 170 -12.64 5.59 17.51
CA LEU A 170 -12.93 4.34 16.79
C LEU A 170 -12.60 4.48 15.29
N GLU A 171 -12.84 5.64 14.70
CA GLU A 171 -12.48 5.94 13.31
C GLU A 171 -10.97 5.97 13.13
N ARG A 172 -10.22 6.61 14.03
CA ARG A 172 -8.75 6.55 14.01
C ARG A 172 -8.24 5.12 14.13
N LEU A 173 -8.74 4.35 15.09
CA LEU A 173 -8.38 2.94 15.25
C LEU A 173 -8.68 2.13 13.98
N ARG A 174 -9.84 2.36 13.35
CA ARG A 174 -10.22 1.72 12.08
C ARG A 174 -9.22 2.04 10.98
N ASP A 175 -8.94 3.31 10.80
CA ASP A 175 -8.06 3.76 9.72
C ASP A 175 -6.65 3.22 9.90
N ASP A 176 -6.14 3.19 11.13
CA ASP A 176 -4.83 2.63 11.46
C ASP A 176 -4.70 1.16 11.06
N TYR A 177 -5.67 0.30 11.42
CA TYR A 177 -5.60 -1.12 11.05
C TYR A 177 -5.87 -1.36 9.57
N LEU A 178 -6.66 -0.50 8.90
CA LEU A 178 -6.88 -0.58 7.45
C LEU A 178 -5.57 -0.32 6.71
N ILE A 179 -4.84 0.72 7.10
CA ILE A 179 -3.51 1.03 6.54
C ILE A 179 -2.54 -0.13 6.77
N ALA A 180 -2.47 -0.65 8.00
CA ALA A 180 -1.61 -1.79 8.32
C ALA A 180 -1.94 -3.03 7.48
N THR A 181 -3.23 -3.31 7.28
CA THR A 181 -3.70 -4.44 6.45
C THR A 181 -3.31 -4.25 4.99
N MET A 182 -3.53 -3.07 4.42
CA MET A 182 -3.16 -2.76 3.02
C MET A 182 -1.65 -2.91 2.79
N ARG A 183 -0.83 -2.48 3.75
CA ARG A 183 0.63 -2.65 3.71
C ARG A 183 1.07 -4.10 3.82
N ALA A 184 0.44 -4.88 4.71
CA ALA A 184 0.69 -6.32 4.79
C ALA A 184 0.39 -7.01 3.45
N LEU A 185 -0.75 -6.66 2.84
CA LEU A 185 -1.14 -7.16 1.52
C LEU A 185 -0.20 -6.71 0.39
N ARG A 186 0.43 -5.53 0.50
CA ARG A 186 1.43 -5.04 -0.47
C ARG A 186 2.61 -6.00 -0.58
N SER A 187 3.09 -6.52 0.55
CA SER A 187 4.26 -7.42 0.59
C SER A 187 4.08 -8.73 -0.18
N VAL A 188 2.82 -9.15 -0.36
CA VAL A 188 2.44 -10.36 -1.09
C VAL A 188 1.77 -10.05 -2.43
N GLY A 189 1.71 -8.76 -2.82
CA GLY A 189 1.13 -8.32 -4.09
C GLY A 189 -0.32 -8.73 -4.27
N GLN A 190 -1.17 -8.53 -3.25
CA GLN A 190 -2.56 -8.98 -3.25
C GLN A 190 -3.54 -7.82 -3.00
N GLY A 191 -4.65 -7.76 -3.76
CA GLY A 191 -5.80 -6.91 -3.43
C GLY A 191 -5.46 -5.43 -3.27
N ALA A 192 -5.87 -4.81 -2.17
CA ALA A 192 -5.58 -3.39 -1.89
C ALA A 192 -4.07 -3.08 -1.80
N GLY A 193 -3.24 -4.09 -1.50
CA GLY A 193 -1.79 -3.96 -1.49
C GLY A 193 -1.18 -3.71 -2.87
N GLU A 194 -1.79 -4.24 -3.94
CA GLU A 194 -1.36 -3.94 -5.32
C GLU A 194 -1.61 -2.47 -5.69
N ILE A 195 -2.70 -1.90 -5.19
CA ILE A 195 -3.02 -0.48 -5.38
C ILE A 195 -1.97 0.40 -4.71
N LEU A 196 -1.61 0.07 -3.47
CA LEU A 196 -0.56 0.76 -2.75
C LEU A 196 0.79 0.66 -3.47
N ALA A 197 1.18 -0.55 -3.92
CA ALA A 197 2.40 -0.75 -4.70
C ALA A 197 2.41 0.05 -6.02
N ARG A 198 1.27 0.11 -6.73
CA ARG A 198 1.14 0.90 -7.96
C ARG A 198 1.23 2.40 -7.70
N ARG A 199 0.60 2.90 -6.64
CA ARG A 199 0.67 4.30 -6.22
C ARG A 199 2.10 4.70 -5.88
N GLU A 200 2.79 3.86 -5.12
CA GLU A 200 4.21 4.02 -4.82
C GLU A 200 5.03 4.04 -6.13
N ALA A 201 4.87 3.05 -7.00
CA ALA A 201 5.58 2.97 -8.27
C ALA A 201 5.30 4.18 -9.19
N ARG A 202 4.07 4.72 -9.22
CA ARG A 202 3.73 5.95 -9.93
C ARG A 202 4.41 7.16 -9.31
N ARG A 203 4.36 7.32 -7.98
CA ARG A 203 5.07 8.40 -7.27
C ARG A 203 6.58 8.36 -7.59
N TYR A 204 7.19 7.18 -7.55
CA TYR A 204 8.61 7.01 -7.89
C TYR A 204 8.89 7.22 -9.39
N GLY A 205 8.02 6.71 -10.26
CA GLY A 205 8.12 6.77 -11.72
C GLY A 205 7.92 8.17 -12.30
N GLU A 206 6.97 8.95 -11.77
CA GLU A 206 6.73 10.34 -12.16
C GLU A 206 7.89 11.25 -11.75
N THR A 207 8.60 10.91 -10.67
CA THR A 207 9.85 11.59 -10.28
C THR A 207 11.11 11.03 -10.93
N SER A 208 11.04 9.92 -11.68
CA SER A 208 12.23 9.23 -12.18
C SER A 208 12.87 9.98 -13.36
N LEU A 209 13.73 10.93 -13.01
CA LEU A 209 14.80 11.37 -13.90
C LEU A 209 15.60 10.13 -14.25
N ILE A 210 15.73 9.81 -15.54
CA ILE A 210 16.64 8.75 -15.98
C ILE A 210 17.82 9.42 -16.66
N TRP A 211 19.04 9.11 -16.21
CA TRP A 211 20.24 9.70 -16.77
C TRP A 211 20.39 9.32 -18.25
N SER A 212 20.69 10.32 -19.08
CA SER A 212 20.98 10.14 -20.50
C SER A 212 22.46 10.38 -20.76
N GLU A 213 23.01 9.66 -21.73
CA GLU A 213 24.44 9.75 -22.03
C GLU A 213 24.84 11.17 -22.47
N GLY A 214 25.86 11.73 -21.82
CA GLY A 214 26.30 13.11 -22.01
C GLY A 214 25.53 14.18 -21.20
N ALA A 215 24.47 13.81 -20.49
CA ALA A 215 23.76 14.74 -19.61
C ALA A 215 24.63 15.12 -18.39
N ALA A 216 24.57 16.41 -18.01
CA ALA A 216 25.22 16.89 -16.80
C ALA A 216 24.65 16.19 -15.56
N VAL A 217 25.53 15.87 -14.62
CA VAL A 217 25.16 15.22 -13.36
C VAL A 217 25.25 16.23 -12.23
N ARG A 218 24.17 16.37 -11.45
CA ARG A 218 24.16 17.18 -10.23
C ARG A 218 25.01 16.51 -9.16
N ALA A 219 25.77 17.30 -8.40
CA ALA A 219 26.63 16.83 -7.33
C ALA A 219 26.39 17.70 -6.07
N PRO A 220 25.82 17.16 -4.97
CA PRO A 220 25.27 15.80 -4.84
C PRO A 220 23.99 15.60 -5.66
N LEU A 221 23.59 14.34 -5.84
CA LEU A 221 22.30 14.00 -6.45
C LEU A 221 21.17 14.24 -5.44
N GLU A 222 20.05 14.82 -5.89
CA GLU A 222 18.82 14.93 -5.10
C GLU A 222 17.68 14.26 -5.86
N LEU A 223 17.61 12.93 -5.77
CA LEU A 223 16.68 12.12 -6.56
C LEU A 223 15.40 11.77 -5.79
N TYR A 224 15.37 11.99 -4.47
CA TYR A 224 14.29 11.51 -3.63
C TYR A 224 13.88 12.51 -2.54
N ARG A 225 12.57 12.65 -2.37
CA ARG A 225 11.87 13.35 -1.28
C ARG A 225 10.65 12.53 -0.87
N CYS A 226 10.32 12.52 0.41
CA CYS A 226 9.13 11.85 0.91
C CYS A 226 8.65 12.45 2.23
N ASP A 227 7.39 12.19 2.58
CA ASP A 227 6.88 12.46 3.93
C ASP A 227 7.12 11.23 4.81
N VAL A 228 7.25 11.45 6.12
CA VAL A 228 7.35 10.34 7.07
C VAL A 228 6.07 9.53 7.06
N GLU A 229 6.20 8.22 6.84
CA GLU A 229 5.04 7.35 6.82
C GLU A 229 4.53 7.04 8.25
N PRO A 230 3.21 6.94 8.48
CA PRO A 230 2.67 6.69 9.82
C PRO A 230 3.19 5.43 10.53
N ASP A 231 3.58 4.37 9.80
CA ASP A 231 4.17 3.13 10.35
C ASP A 231 5.67 3.22 10.60
N TRP A 232 6.32 4.29 10.18
CA TRP A 232 7.71 4.55 10.53
C TRP A 232 7.83 4.99 11.99
N VAL A 233 6.73 5.47 12.55
CA VAL A 233 6.66 6.18 13.82
C VAL A 233 6.30 5.22 14.94
N ASP A 234 6.97 5.34 16.08
CA ASP A 234 6.68 4.55 17.27
C ASP A 234 5.66 5.23 18.21
N TYR A 235 5.44 4.63 19.38
CA TYR A 235 4.57 5.18 20.43
C TYR A 235 5.06 6.50 21.02
N ASN A 236 6.33 6.88 20.80
CA ASN A 236 6.90 8.18 21.18
C ASN A 236 6.68 9.26 20.11
N ARG A 237 6.02 8.92 19.00
CA ARG A 237 5.77 9.81 17.85
C ARG A 237 7.02 10.21 17.06
N HIS A 238 8.09 9.42 17.15
CA HIS A 238 9.30 9.60 16.33
C HIS A 238 9.55 8.40 15.43
N MET A 239 10.26 8.62 14.32
CA MET A 239 10.70 7.53 13.46
C MET A 239 11.52 6.50 14.24
N THR A 240 11.14 5.23 14.13
CA THR A 240 11.92 4.07 14.58
C THR A 240 13.25 3.99 13.85
N GLU A 241 14.25 3.37 14.47
CA GLU A 241 15.59 3.20 13.90
C GLU A 241 15.57 2.47 12.55
N ALA A 242 14.72 1.45 12.41
CA ALA A 242 14.59 0.68 11.18
C ALA A 242 13.99 1.52 10.03
N ALA A 243 13.11 2.47 10.35
CA ALA A 243 12.46 3.30 9.35
C ALA A 243 13.43 4.23 8.61
N TYR A 244 14.47 4.73 9.27
CA TYR A 244 15.51 5.50 8.58
C TYR A 244 16.19 4.66 7.50
N LEU A 245 16.52 3.41 7.79
CA LEU A 245 17.14 2.52 6.81
C LEU A 245 16.19 2.20 5.65
N THR A 246 14.90 2.02 5.93
CA THR A 246 13.86 1.90 4.90
C THR A 246 13.84 3.13 3.98
N ALA A 247 13.81 4.32 4.56
CA ALA A 247 13.78 5.57 3.80
C ALA A 247 15.07 5.76 2.96
N PHE A 248 16.24 5.39 3.50
CA PHE A 248 17.48 5.34 2.72
C PHE A 248 17.45 4.29 1.61
N GLY A 249 16.79 3.15 1.83
CA GLY A 249 16.53 2.15 0.80
C GLY A 249 15.76 2.73 -0.38
N TRP A 250 14.75 3.55 -0.12
CA TRP A 250 14.00 4.26 -1.17
C TRP A 250 14.85 5.30 -1.90
N ALA A 251 15.71 6.03 -1.20
CA ALA A 251 16.69 6.92 -1.85
C ALA A 251 17.67 6.14 -2.75
N THR A 252 18.07 4.94 -2.34
CA THR A 252 18.88 4.03 -3.17
C THR A 252 18.10 3.51 -4.39
N ASP A 253 16.81 3.17 -4.25
CA ASP A 253 15.99 2.78 -5.41
C ASP A 253 15.84 3.92 -6.42
N ALA A 254 15.69 5.17 -5.94
CA ALA A 254 15.69 6.34 -6.81
C ALA A 254 17.02 6.48 -7.60
N LEU A 255 18.16 6.17 -6.98
CA LEU A 255 19.45 6.08 -7.68
C LEU A 255 19.44 4.96 -8.73
N PHE A 256 18.92 3.77 -8.39
CA PHE A 256 18.81 2.64 -9.32
C PHE A 256 17.98 3.00 -10.56
N ARG A 257 16.82 3.63 -10.37
CA ARG A 257 16.01 4.18 -11.46
C ARG A 257 16.81 5.17 -12.30
N TYR A 258 17.51 6.10 -11.67
CA TYR A 258 18.29 7.13 -12.36
C TYR A 258 19.41 6.55 -13.24
N ILE A 259 20.07 5.48 -12.80
CA ILE A 259 21.14 4.81 -13.57
C ILE A 259 20.62 3.79 -14.59
N GLY A 260 19.32 3.49 -14.58
CA GLY A 260 18.69 2.50 -15.44
C GLY A 260 18.83 1.05 -14.95
N ASP A 261 18.91 0.85 -13.63
CA ASP A 261 18.54 -0.42 -13.00
C ASP A 261 17.02 -0.40 -12.78
N ASP A 262 16.30 -0.75 -13.85
CA ASP A 262 14.84 -0.82 -13.92
C ASP A 262 14.35 -2.28 -13.93
N GLU A 263 13.05 -2.48 -14.12
CA GLU A 263 12.45 -3.82 -14.19
C GLU A 263 13.07 -4.69 -15.29
N ASP A 264 13.37 -4.10 -16.44
CA ASP A 264 13.97 -4.83 -17.57
C ASP A 264 15.40 -5.27 -17.24
N TYR A 265 16.18 -4.40 -16.58
CA TYR A 265 17.52 -4.73 -16.10
C TYR A 265 17.49 -5.89 -15.08
N ARG A 266 16.54 -5.85 -14.14
CA ARG A 266 16.35 -6.91 -13.14
C ARG A 266 15.86 -8.21 -13.76
N ALA A 267 14.92 -8.14 -14.69
CA ALA A 267 14.40 -9.29 -15.44
C ALA A 267 15.50 -9.95 -16.29
N ALA A 268 16.48 -9.18 -16.77
CA ALA A 268 17.67 -9.70 -17.47
C ALA A 268 18.67 -10.41 -16.54
N GLY A 269 18.40 -10.47 -15.23
CA GLY A 269 19.19 -11.22 -14.26
C GLY A 269 20.33 -10.41 -13.61
N HIS A 270 20.20 -9.08 -13.56
CA HIS A 270 21.18 -8.17 -12.98
C HIS A 270 20.58 -7.35 -11.84
N SER A 271 21.31 -7.17 -10.73
CA SER A 271 20.82 -6.38 -9.59
C SER A 271 21.97 -6.01 -8.65
N PHE A 272 21.79 -4.97 -7.83
CA PHE A 272 22.71 -4.61 -6.74
C PHE A 272 22.19 -5.11 -5.40
N TYR A 273 23.05 -5.80 -4.64
CA TYR A 273 22.75 -6.24 -3.28
C TYR A 273 23.57 -5.42 -2.28
N THR A 274 22.93 -4.87 -1.26
CA THR A 274 23.62 -4.23 -0.14
C THR A 274 24.32 -5.28 0.71
N VAL A 275 25.63 -5.14 0.89
CA VAL A 275 26.47 -6.07 1.68
C VAL A 275 26.93 -5.48 3.01
N GLU A 276 26.97 -4.16 3.13
CA GLU A 276 27.32 -3.47 4.38
C GLU A 276 26.54 -2.14 4.47
N THR A 277 26.20 -1.73 5.69
CA THR A 277 25.49 -0.48 5.96
C THR A 277 25.94 0.08 7.30
N HIS A 278 26.20 1.38 7.34
CA HIS A 278 26.46 2.15 8.55
C HIS A 278 25.50 3.33 8.60
N VAL A 279 24.63 3.39 9.62
CA VAL A 279 23.70 4.51 9.82
C VAL A 279 24.13 5.35 11.02
N ASN A 280 24.14 6.68 10.86
CA ASN A 280 24.28 7.63 11.95
C ASN A 280 22.96 8.38 12.12
N TYR A 281 22.37 8.29 13.32
CA TYR A 281 21.20 9.07 13.73
C TYR A 281 21.69 10.33 14.44
N LEU A 282 21.34 11.51 13.91
CA LEU A 282 21.83 12.79 14.41
C LEU A 282 20.74 13.58 15.12
N ARG A 283 19.51 13.49 14.61
CA ARG A 283 18.31 14.14 15.15
C ARG A 283 17.09 13.23 14.97
N GLU A 284 16.13 13.38 15.85
CA GLU A 284 14.83 12.71 15.76
C GLU A 284 13.96 13.40 14.70
N VAL A 285 13.10 12.61 14.05
CA VAL A 285 12.15 13.05 13.03
C VAL A 285 10.75 12.64 13.46
N ALA A 286 9.77 13.53 13.36
CA ALA A 286 8.37 13.30 13.73
C ALA A 286 7.54 12.74 12.56
N GLY A 287 6.38 12.16 12.88
CA GLY A 287 5.50 11.47 11.92
C GLY A 287 4.85 12.32 10.83
N ASP A 288 4.98 13.64 10.90
CA ASP A 288 4.42 14.62 9.96
C ASP A 288 5.49 15.44 9.23
N ASP A 289 6.77 15.14 9.46
CA ASP A 289 7.88 15.81 8.80
C ASP A 289 8.02 15.35 7.34
N SER A 290 8.63 16.22 6.53
CA SER A 290 9.03 15.91 5.16
C SER A 290 10.55 15.79 5.06
N LEU A 291 11.02 14.86 4.24
CA LEU A 291 12.41 14.44 4.13
C LEU A 291 12.96 14.67 2.72
N ARG A 292 14.21 15.13 2.65
CA ARG A 292 14.99 15.27 1.42
C ARG A 292 16.30 14.50 1.52
N PHE A 293 16.68 13.85 0.43
CA PHE A 293 17.87 13.01 0.39
C PHE A 293 18.91 13.54 -0.60
N ALA A 294 20.15 13.65 -0.14
CA ALA A 294 21.31 13.87 -1.00
C ALA A 294 22.11 12.56 -1.12
N THR A 295 22.35 12.12 -2.36
CA THR A 295 23.03 10.86 -2.67
C THR A 295 24.41 11.12 -3.28
N LEU A 296 25.44 10.44 -2.76
CA LEU A 296 26.80 10.50 -3.26
C LEU A 296 27.34 9.11 -3.62
N VAL A 297 27.84 8.95 -4.85
CA VAL A 297 28.72 7.82 -5.20
C VAL A 297 30.16 8.15 -4.79
N VAL A 298 30.60 7.58 -3.67
CA VAL A 298 31.92 7.84 -3.07
C VAL A 298 32.98 6.84 -3.51
N GLY A 299 32.58 5.67 -4.01
CA GLY A 299 33.47 4.68 -4.59
C GLY A 299 32.77 3.81 -5.64
N LEU A 300 33.54 3.35 -6.63
CA LEU A 300 33.07 2.52 -7.72
C LEU A 300 34.24 1.66 -8.22
N ASP A 301 34.04 0.35 -8.28
CA ASP A 301 34.94 -0.56 -9.01
C ASP A 301 34.14 -1.32 -10.09
N ASP A 302 34.70 -2.41 -10.65
CA ASP A 302 34.06 -3.17 -11.72
C ASP A 302 32.74 -3.82 -11.28
N LYS A 303 32.54 -4.09 -9.99
CA LYS A 303 31.37 -4.82 -9.46
C LYS A 303 30.80 -4.26 -8.15
N ARG A 304 31.47 -3.29 -7.52
CA ARG A 304 31.07 -2.69 -6.25
C ARG A 304 30.72 -1.23 -6.43
N LEU A 305 29.67 -0.83 -5.72
CA LEU A 305 29.20 0.53 -5.65
C LEU A 305 29.19 0.94 -4.18
N HIS A 306 29.92 1.99 -3.86
CA HIS A 306 29.97 2.57 -2.52
C HIS A 306 29.22 3.90 -2.54
N ILE A 307 28.09 3.95 -1.86
CA ILE A 307 27.24 5.14 -1.77
C ILE A 307 27.18 5.69 -0.35
N TYR A 308 26.89 6.98 -0.27
CA TYR A 308 26.63 7.70 0.95
C TYR A 308 25.37 8.55 0.75
N HIS A 309 24.42 8.48 1.68
CA HIS A 309 23.28 9.39 1.68
C HIS A 309 23.26 10.28 2.92
N GLU A 310 22.80 11.50 2.71
CA GLU A 310 22.42 12.44 3.75
C GLU A 310 20.91 12.63 3.70
N MET A 311 20.25 12.49 4.84
CA MET A 311 18.83 12.74 5.03
C MET A 311 18.67 14.06 5.76
N PHE A 312 17.86 14.95 5.21
CA PHE A 312 17.53 16.26 5.75
C PHE A 312 16.04 16.34 6.03
N ASP A 313 15.68 17.06 7.09
CA ASP A 313 14.34 17.66 7.18
C ASP A 313 14.22 18.68 6.05
N ASP A 314 13.21 18.53 5.19
CA ASP A 314 13.06 19.37 4.00
C ASP A 314 12.61 20.80 4.34
N ALA A 315 11.88 20.98 5.44
CA ALA A 315 11.38 22.27 5.88
C ALA A 315 12.46 23.10 6.60
N THR A 316 13.20 22.50 7.52
CA THR A 316 14.23 23.20 8.30
C THR A 316 15.60 23.19 7.62
N GLY A 317 15.86 22.19 6.77
CA GLY A 317 17.16 21.95 6.16
C GLY A 317 18.18 21.30 7.09
N ASP A 318 17.79 20.91 8.30
CA ASP A 318 18.67 20.25 9.26
C ASP A 318 19.05 18.84 8.78
N LEU A 319 20.32 18.47 8.94
CA LEU A 319 20.79 17.11 8.71
C LEU A 319 20.33 16.21 9.85
N VAL A 320 19.48 15.21 9.55
CA VAL A 320 18.84 14.35 10.56
C VAL A 320 19.50 12.99 10.68
N ALA A 321 19.95 12.41 9.57
CA ALA A 321 20.64 11.13 9.56
C ALA A 321 21.55 10.98 8.34
N THR A 322 22.50 10.06 8.41
CA THR A 322 23.35 9.68 7.27
C THR A 322 23.48 8.17 7.17
N THR A 323 23.66 7.65 5.95
CA THR A 323 24.00 6.23 5.73
C THR A 323 25.18 6.09 4.79
N GLU A 324 26.08 5.15 5.09
CA GLU A 324 27.15 4.69 4.21
C GLU A 324 26.87 3.23 3.86
N GLN A 325 26.86 2.90 2.56
CA GLN A 325 26.49 1.56 2.10
C GLN A 325 27.47 1.03 1.06
N MET A 326 27.86 -0.23 1.21
CA MET A 326 28.56 -0.98 0.19
C MET A 326 27.57 -1.90 -0.52
N LEU A 327 27.51 -1.80 -1.84
CA LEU A 327 26.67 -2.61 -2.70
C LEU A 327 27.52 -3.43 -3.67
N LEU A 328 27.03 -4.63 -4.00
CA LEU A 328 27.67 -5.57 -4.89
C LEU A 328 26.73 -5.90 -6.04
N HIS A 329 27.21 -5.74 -7.27
CA HIS A 329 26.47 -6.09 -8.47
C HIS A 329 26.50 -7.61 -8.70
N MET A 330 25.33 -8.18 -8.94
CA MET A 330 25.08 -9.61 -8.96
C MET A 330 24.55 -10.05 -10.31
N ASN A 331 24.97 -11.23 -10.76
CA ASN A 331 24.20 -12.03 -11.69
C ASN A 331 23.26 -12.91 -10.85
N THR A 332 21.96 -12.61 -10.88
CA THR A 332 20.96 -13.26 -10.02
C THR A 332 20.72 -14.71 -10.43
N ALA A 333 20.79 -15.03 -11.72
CA ALA A 333 20.67 -16.40 -12.22
C ALA A 333 21.84 -17.30 -11.77
N ALA A 334 23.06 -16.74 -11.73
CA ALA A 334 24.26 -17.46 -11.31
C ALA A 334 24.55 -17.35 -9.80
N GLY A 335 23.80 -16.53 -9.06
CA GLY A 335 23.96 -16.33 -7.63
C GLY A 335 25.34 -15.80 -7.21
N ARG A 336 26.03 -15.04 -8.08
CA ARG A 336 27.41 -14.58 -7.81
C ARG A 336 27.68 -13.16 -8.30
N PRO A 337 28.70 -12.48 -7.75
CA PRO A 337 29.07 -11.13 -8.19
C PRO A 337 29.49 -11.11 -9.66
N ALA A 338 29.11 -10.06 -10.37
CA ALA A 338 29.42 -9.86 -11.78
C ALA A 338 29.74 -8.39 -12.07
N PRO A 339 30.53 -8.09 -13.11
CA PRO A 339 30.81 -6.71 -13.48
C PRO A 339 29.55 -5.92 -13.80
N ILE A 340 29.53 -4.64 -13.43
CA ILE A 340 28.47 -3.68 -13.78
C ILE A 340 28.60 -3.39 -15.27
N GLY A 341 27.53 -3.63 -16.02
CA GLY A 341 27.50 -3.46 -17.48
C GLY A 341 26.47 -2.42 -17.94
N GLY A 342 26.46 -2.17 -19.25
CA GLY A 342 25.39 -1.43 -19.92
C GLY A 342 25.26 0.03 -19.48
N ARG A 343 24.01 0.50 -19.38
CA ARG A 343 23.67 1.88 -18.99
C ARG A 343 24.06 2.18 -17.54
N PRO A 344 23.81 1.30 -16.54
CA PRO A 344 24.24 1.55 -15.16
C PRO A 344 25.72 1.85 -15.02
N ALA A 345 26.59 1.10 -15.73
CA ALA A 345 28.04 1.34 -15.70
C ALA A 345 28.42 2.75 -16.18
N ARG A 346 27.85 3.20 -17.31
CA ARG A 346 28.12 4.54 -17.88
C ARG A 346 27.59 5.65 -16.98
N ALA A 347 26.38 5.49 -16.46
CA ALA A 347 25.76 6.46 -15.56
C ALA A 347 26.57 6.60 -14.25
N LEU A 348 26.94 5.48 -13.62
CA LEU A 348 27.74 5.48 -12.40
C LEU A 348 29.13 6.09 -12.60
N GLN A 349 29.77 5.88 -13.76
CA GLN A 349 31.04 6.55 -14.09
C GLN A 349 30.87 8.06 -14.22
N ALA A 350 29.81 8.54 -14.90
CA ALA A 350 29.52 9.96 -15.01
C ALA A 350 29.24 10.60 -13.64
N ILE A 351 28.47 9.92 -12.79
CA ILE A 351 28.20 10.34 -11.41
C ILE A 351 29.48 10.40 -10.60
N ARG A 352 30.31 9.35 -10.66
CA ARG A 352 31.58 9.29 -9.93
C ARG A 352 32.51 10.43 -10.35
N HIS A 353 32.56 10.76 -11.64
CA HIS A 353 33.35 11.88 -12.14
C HIS A 353 32.84 13.23 -11.59
N ALA A 354 31.53 13.48 -11.65
CA ALA A 354 30.94 14.70 -11.11
C ALA A 354 31.13 14.84 -9.60
N HIS A 355 31.05 13.73 -8.86
CA HIS A 355 31.16 13.72 -7.40
C HIS A 355 32.62 13.74 -6.91
N ALA A 356 33.61 13.52 -7.78
CA ALA A 356 35.02 13.49 -7.39
C ALA A 356 35.53 14.84 -6.86
N ALA A 357 34.88 15.94 -7.23
CA ALA A 357 35.23 17.30 -6.80
C ALA A 357 34.55 17.75 -5.50
N LEU A 358 33.61 16.95 -4.96
CA LEU A 358 32.93 17.29 -3.71
C LEU A 358 33.84 17.04 -2.51
N ASP A 359 33.67 17.87 -1.48
CA ASP A 359 34.23 17.60 -0.16
C ASP A 359 33.67 16.28 0.39
N LYS A 360 34.51 15.55 1.14
CA LYS A 360 34.08 14.29 1.74
C LYS A 360 33.04 14.56 2.84
N PRO A 361 31.92 13.82 2.88
CA PRO A 361 30.94 13.95 3.95
C PRO A 361 31.55 13.69 5.33
N GLY A 362 31.08 14.42 6.34
CA GLY A 362 31.69 14.43 7.68
C GLY A 362 31.64 13.09 8.43
N TYR A 363 30.66 12.23 8.14
CA TYR A 363 30.51 10.92 8.80
C TYR A 363 30.97 9.74 7.93
N LEU A 364 31.52 9.98 6.73
CA LEU A 364 32.02 8.93 5.86
C LEU A 364 33.19 8.18 6.52
N GLY A 365 33.10 6.85 6.60
CA GLY A 365 34.12 5.98 7.19
C GLY A 365 34.22 6.10 8.71
N ARG A 366 33.22 6.66 9.39
CA ARG A 366 33.23 6.80 10.85
C ARG A 366 33.26 5.42 11.50
N VAL A 367 34.13 5.25 12.50
CA VAL A 367 34.20 4.04 13.32
C VAL A 367 33.50 4.29 14.65
N MET A 368 32.55 3.42 15.01
CA MET A 368 31.85 3.49 16.30
C MET A 368 32.84 3.25 17.45
N LYS A 369 32.86 4.16 18.42
CA LYS A 369 33.71 4.11 19.61
C LYS A 369 32.94 4.72 20.78
N THR A 370 33.14 4.19 21.99
CA THR A 370 32.69 4.85 23.22
C THR A 370 33.57 6.09 23.46
N ARG A 371 32.98 7.14 24.03
CA ARG A 371 33.77 8.27 24.53
C ARG A 371 34.31 7.89 25.90
N GLU A 372 35.62 7.78 26.04
CA GLU A 372 36.24 7.72 27.37
C GLU A 372 36.20 9.14 27.95
N THR A 373 35.32 9.36 28.91
CA THR A 373 35.32 10.60 29.71
C THR A 373 36.58 10.60 30.57
N SER A 374 37.50 11.51 30.28
CA SER A 374 38.64 11.84 31.16
C SER A 374 38.19 12.70 32.32
#